data_AF-A0A9N8EYT4-F1
#
_entry.id   AF-A0A9N8EYT4-F1
#
_cell.length_a   1.000
_cell.length_b   1.000
_cell.length_c   1.000
_cell.angle_alpha   90.00
_cell.angle_beta   90.00
_cell.angle_gamma   90.00
#
_symmetry.space_group_name_H-M   'P 1'
#
loop_
_entity.id
_entity.type
_entity.pdbx_description
1 polymer ?
#
loop_
_entity_poly.entity_id
_entity_poly.type
_entity_poly.pdbx_seq_one_letter_code
_entity_poly.pdbx_strand_id
1 'polypeptide(L)'
;MFTLLHFFMLMQMVVTVDAALEITYTSGEYIHHYVFATIALYCLWDQGVATIKDVIAGINEDGNTGVARVTEYRLWLALVRDFGVRWGSGMIPGDIKAAVNNVESGIGVHVTDWDHELPAPYEGDTDDDSEEEE
;
A
#
# COMPACT_ATOMS: atom_id res chain seq x y z
N MET A 1 -51.61 -13.23 -43.73
CA MET A 1 -50.64 -12.13 -43.73
C MET A 1 -51.01 -11.19 -42.59
N PHE A 2 -50.53 -11.49 -41.39
CA PHE A 2 -50.61 -10.62 -40.21
C PHE A 2 -49.21 -10.62 -39.61
N THR A 3 -48.57 -9.46 -39.69
CA THR A 3 -47.21 -9.21 -39.22
C THR A 3 -47.17 -9.31 -37.71
N LEU A 4 -46.44 -10.30 -37.21
CA LEU A 4 -45.92 -10.34 -35.84
C LEU A 4 -45.04 -9.10 -35.66
N LEU A 5 -45.58 -8.07 -35.02
CA LEU A 5 -44.76 -6.99 -34.47
C LEU A 5 -44.06 -7.56 -33.23
N HIS A 6 -42.90 -8.18 -33.44
CA HIS A 6 -41.95 -8.47 -32.39
C HIS A 6 -41.52 -7.13 -31.79
N PHE A 7 -42.14 -6.79 -30.67
CA PHE A 7 -41.76 -5.69 -29.81
C PHE A 7 -40.43 -6.08 -29.13
N PHE A 8 -39.34 -6.03 -29.90
CA PHE A 8 -37.98 -6.19 -29.41
C PHE A 8 -37.65 -4.87 -28.67
N MET A 9 -38.08 -4.80 -27.41
CA MET A 9 -37.71 -3.74 -26.50
C MET A 9 -36.20 -3.87 -26.27
N LEU A 10 -35.45 -3.09 -27.05
CA LEU A 10 -34.03 -2.81 -26.85
C LEU A 10 -33.86 -2.28 -25.42
N MET A 11 -33.62 -3.20 -24.48
CA MET A 11 -33.06 -2.85 -23.18
C MET A 11 -31.64 -2.38 -23.46
N GLN A 12 -31.51 -1.09 -23.75
CA GLN A 12 -30.21 -0.46 -23.85
C GLN A 12 -29.60 -0.52 -22.45
N MET A 13 -28.75 -1.52 -22.26
CA MET A 13 -27.84 -1.61 -21.13
C MET A 13 -26.91 -0.40 -21.25
N VAL A 14 -27.26 0.69 -20.58
CA VAL A 14 -26.34 1.81 -20.38
C VAL A 14 -25.28 1.30 -19.42
N VAL A 15 -24.20 0.76 -19.96
CA VAL A 15 -22.97 0.52 -19.21
C VAL A 15 -22.33 1.89 -19.03
N THR A 16 -22.56 2.53 -17.88
CA THR A 16 -21.74 3.66 -17.46
C THR A 16 -20.33 3.13 -17.22
N VAL A 17 -19.43 3.41 -18.16
CA VAL A 17 -18.00 3.30 -17.92
C VAL A 17 -17.69 4.38 -16.90
N ASP A 18 -17.60 4.01 -15.62
CA ASP A 18 -17.06 4.91 -14.60
C ASP A 18 -15.70 5.38 -15.11
N ALA A 19 -15.58 6.67 -15.39
CA ALA A 19 -14.33 7.23 -15.85
C ALA A 19 -13.29 7.01 -14.75
N ALA A 20 -12.06 6.67 -15.14
CA ALA A 20 -10.98 6.51 -14.18
C ALA A 20 -10.84 7.80 -13.35
N LEU A 21 -10.71 7.65 -12.04
CA LEU A 21 -10.48 8.75 -11.12
C LEU A 21 -8.99 9.07 -11.10
N GLU A 22 -8.65 10.28 -11.52
CA GLU A 22 -7.31 10.83 -11.43
C GLU A 22 -7.19 11.73 -10.20
N ILE A 23 -6.18 11.48 -9.36
CA ILE A 23 -5.89 12.31 -8.19
C ILE A 23 -4.44 12.75 -8.20
N THR A 24 -4.21 13.98 -7.74
CA THR A 24 -2.86 14.50 -7.46
C THR A 24 -2.63 14.35 -5.97
N TYR A 25 -1.68 13.49 -5.60
CA TYR A 25 -1.22 13.35 -4.24
C TYR A 25 -0.03 14.29 -4.01
N THR A 26 -0.06 15.04 -2.91
CA THR A 26 1.00 15.97 -2.52
C THR A 26 1.33 15.77 -1.04
N SER A 27 2.60 15.46 -0.74
CA SER A 27 3.13 15.43 0.62
C SER A 27 4.52 16.05 0.64
N GLY A 28 4.65 17.26 1.19
CA GLY A 28 5.91 18.02 1.13
C GLY A 28 6.35 18.26 -0.31
N GLU A 29 7.53 17.77 -0.66
CA GLU A 29 8.09 17.82 -2.04
C GLU A 29 7.63 16.67 -2.95
N TYR A 30 6.96 15.66 -2.39
CA TYR A 30 6.52 14.48 -3.13
C TYR A 30 5.17 14.74 -3.78
N ILE A 31 5.18 14.92 -5.10
CA ILE A 31 3.99 15.08 -5.94
C ILE A 31 3.89 13.91 -6.91
N HIS A 32 2.75 13.22 -6.93
CA HIS A 32 2.49 12.13 -7.86
C HIS A 32 1.04 12.09 -8.31
N HIS A 33 0.81 11.66 -9.55
CA HIS A 33 -0.53 11.49 -10.11
C HIS A 33 -0.90 10.01 -10.09
N TYR A 34 -1.97 9.66 -9.40
CA TYR A 34 -2.49 8.30 -9.36
C TYR A 34 -3.78 8.21 -10.15
N VAL A 35 -3.98 7.07 -10.82
CA VAL A 35 -5.18 6.76 -11.58
C VAL A 35 -5.83 5.52 -10.98
N PHE A 36 -7.11 5.65 -10.62
CA PHE A 36 -7.90 4.57 -10.04
C PHE A 36 -9.06 4.22 -10.96
N ALA A 37 -9.35 2.93 -11.12
CA ALA A 37 -10.47 2.50 -11.96
C ALA A 37 -11.84 2.92 -11.37
N THR A 38 -11.93 3.11 -10.05
CA THR A 38 -13.15 3.54 -9.37
C THR A 38 -12.84 4.39 -8.13
N ILE A 39 -13.82 5.19 -7.69
CA ILE A 39 -13.75 5.92 -6.43
C ILE A 39 -13.55 4.96 -5.24
N ALA A 40 -14.18 3.79 -5.27
CA ALA A 40 -14.05 2.80 -4.21
C ALA A 40 -12.61 2.29 -4.05
N LEU A 41 -11.89 2.07 -5.16
CA LEU A 41 -10.48 1.69 -5.12
C LEU A 41 -9.62 2.82 -4.56
N TYR A 42 -9.88 4.06 -4.97
CA TYR A 42 -9.21 5.22 -4.39
C TYR A 42 -9.41 5.29 -2.87
N CYS A 43 -10.65 5.15 -2.37
CA CYS A 43 -10.90 5.19 -0.92
C CYS A 43 -10.17 4.09 -0.16
N LEU A 44 -10.05 2.88 -0.72
CA LEU A 44 -9.29 1.79 -0.11
C LEU A 44 -7.79 2.08 -0.07
N TRP A 45 -7.26 2.67 -1.14
CA TRP A 45 -5.87 3.10 -1.22
C TRP A 45 -5.59 4.22 -0.21
N ASP A 46 -6.43 5.25 -0.19
CA ASP A 46 -6.31 6.42 0.68
C ASP A 46 -6.36 6.03 2.16
N GLN A 47 -7.29 5.15 2.52
CA GLN A 47 -7.37 4.59 3.87
C GLN A 47 -6.09 3.83 4.24
N GLY A 48 -5.51 3.06 3.32
CA GLY A 48 -4.27 2.34 3.56
C GLY A 48 -3.07 3.28 3.77
N VAL A 49 -2.98 4.34 2.96
CA VAL A 49 -1.97 5.40 3.13
C VAL A 49 -2.13 6.09 4.48
N ALA A 50 -3.35 6.45 4.87
CA ALA A 50 -3.64 7.05 6.17
C ALA A 50 -3.20 6.12 7.32
N THR A 51 -3.56 4.83 7.29
CA THR A 51 -3.16 3.86 8.31
C THR A 51 -1.64 3.72 8.42
N ILE A 52 -0.91 3.66 7.30
CA ILE A 52 0.57 3.61 7.31
C ILE A 52 1.14 4.85 8.01
N LYS A 53 0.59 6.04 7.72
CA LYS A 53 1.04 7.31 8.30
C LYS A 53 0.74 7.41 9.78
N ASP A 54 -0.45 7.00 10.20
CA ASP A 54 -0.86 7.04 11.60
C ASP A 54 0.02 6.12 12.46
N VAL A 55 0.36 4.92 11.95
CA VAL A 55 1.22 3.98 12.68
C VAL A 55 2.63 4.55 12.87
N ILE A 56 3.26 5.09 11.82
CA ILE A 56 4.62 5.65 11.96
C ILE A 56 4.63 6.91 12.84
N ALA A 57 3.58 7.73 12.79
CA ALA A 57 3.42 8.85 13.71
C ALA A 57 3.34 8.36 15.15
N GLY A 58 2.52 7.34 15.43
CA GLY A 58 2.40 6.74 16.76
C GLY A 58 3.72 6.19 17.30
N ILE A 59 4.52 5.52 16.47
CA ILE A 59 5.85 5.03 16.86
C ILE A 59 6.78 6.21 17.19
N ASN A 60 6.73 7.28 16.40
CA ASN A 60 7.61 8.44 16.62
C ASN A 60 7.20 9.29 17.83
N GLU A 61 5.93 9.26 18.23
CA GLU A 61 5.37 10.03 19.34
C GLU A 61 5.39 9.27 20.69
N ASP A 62 5.70 7.98 20.69
CA ASP A 62 5.62 7.11 21.88
C ASP A 62 6.62 7.45 23.02
N GLY A 63 7.53 8.39 22.80
CA GLY A 63 8.54 8.83 23.77
C GLY A 63 9.67 7.82 24.04
N ASN A 64 9.63 6.63 23.44
CA ASN A 64 10.70 5.63 23.52
C ASN A 64 11.80 5.93 22.50
N THR A 65 13.00 5.36 22.64
CA THR A 65 14.07 5.48 21.63
C THR A 65 14.91 4.21 21.58
N GLY A 66 15.57 3.94 20.45
CA GLY A 66 16.52 2.83 20.30
C GLY A 66 15.85 1.47 20.12
N VAL A 67 16.38 0.45 20.81
CA VAL A 67 15.99 -0.97 20.66
C VAL A 67 14.48 -1.19 20.83
N ALA A 68 13.86 -0.44 21.73
CA ALA A 68 12.42 -0.50 22.02
C ALA A 68 11.52 -0.02 20.87
N ARG A 69 12.08 0.46 19.74
CA ARG A 69 11.31 0.81 18.52
C ARG A 69 11.56 -0.13 17.35
N VAL A 70 12.57 -1.00 17.43
CA VAL A 70 12.99 -1.83 16.29
C VAL A 70 11.86 -2.80 15.90
N THR A 71 11.18 -3.38 16.88
CA THR A 71 10.05 -4.30 16.66
C THR A 71 8.88 -3.58 15.98
N GLU A 72 8.54 -2.39 16.44
CA GLU A 72 7.46 -1.55 15.94
C GLU A 72 7.76 -1.10 14.52
N TYR A 73 8.99 -0.68 14.25
CA TYR A 73 9.44 -0.37 12.89
C TYR A 73 9.38 -1.58 11.96
N ARG A 74 9.75 -2.78 12.42
CA ARG A 74 9.60 -4.00 11.61
C ARG A 74 8.13 -4.29 11.28
N LEU A 75 7.23 -4.12 12.23
CA LEU A 75 5.78 -4.27 11.99
C LEU A 75 5.26 -3.22 11.01
N TRP A 76 5.70 -1.97 11.13
CA TRP A 76 5.34 -0.92 10.20
C TRP A 76 5.89 -1.17 8.78
N LEU A 77 7.13 -1.64 8.64
CA LEU A 77 7.71 -2.02 7.36
C LEU A 77 6.90 -3.16 6.69
N ALA A 78 6.46 -4.15 7.47
CA ALA A 78 5.59 -5.21 6.97
C ALA A 78 4.26 -4.66 6.44
N LEU A 79 3.65 -3.70 7.14
CA LEU A 79 2.43 -3.02 6.68
C LEU A 79 2.63 -2.30 5.34
N VAL A 80 3.74 -1.57 5.17
CA VAL A 80 4.05 -0.89 3.90
C VAL A 80 4.28 -1.90 2.77
N ARG A 81 4.97 -3.00 3.05
CA ARG A 81 5.19 -4.06 2.08
C ARG A 81 3.88 -4.71 1.65
N ASP A 82 2.99 -5.05 2.58
CA ASP A 82 1.70 -5.66 2.26
C ASP A 82 0.83 -4.71 1.42
N PHE A 83 0.89 -3.40 1.71
CA PHE A 83 0.29 -2.39 0.85
C PHE A 83 0.92 -2.39 -0.56
N GLY A 84 2.24 -2.49 -0.66
CA GLY A 84 2.97 -2.62 -1.92
C GLY A 84 2.62 -3.88 -2.71
N VAL A 85 2.43 -5.03 -2.06
CA VAL A 85 1.97 -6.27 -2.70
C VAL A 85 0.56 -6.10 -3.26
N ARG A 86 -0.32 -5.41 -2.52
CA ARG A 86 -1.71 -5.20 -2.92
C ARG A 86 -1.86 -4.22 -4.09
N TRP A 87 -1.09 -3.13 -4.09
CA TRP A 87 -1.28 -2.02 -5.03
C TRP A 87 -0.16 -1.88 -6.07
N GLY A 88 0.99 -2.50 -5.85
CA GLY A 88 2.21 -2.31 -6.62
C GLY A 88 3.13 -1.23 -6.04
N SER A 89 4.44 -1.37 -6.24
CA SER A 89 5.45 -0.42 -5.73
C SER A 89 5.29 1.01 -6.29
N GLY A 90 4.75 1.12 -7.51
CA GLY A 90 4.40 2.40 -8.13
C GLY A 90 3.25 3.15 -7.43
N MET A 91 2.44 2.44 -6.64
CA MET A 91 1.30 3.02 -5.92
C MET A 91 1.66 3.46 -4.49
N ILE A 92 2.90 3.26 -4.05
CA ILE A 92 3.37 3.72 -2.74
C ILE A 92 3.83 5.18 -2.86
N PRO A 93 3.28 6.10 -2.06
CA PRO A 93 3.72 7.49 -2.01
C PRO A 93 5.21 7.68 -1.76
N GLY A 94 5.81 8.66 -2.45
CA GLY A 94 7.24 8.94 -2.35
C GLY A 94 7.70 9.31 -0.93
N ASP A 95 6.86 10.01 -0.15
CA ASP A 95 7.13 10.30 1.26
C ASP A 95 7.17 9.03 2.11
N ILE A 96 6.31 8.05 1.83
CA ILE A 96 6.32 6.75 2.50
C ILE A 96 7.58 5.96 2.09
N LYS A 97 7.96 5.97 0.81
CA LYS A 97 9.22 5.33 0.35
C LYS A 97 10.44 5.92 1.05
N ALA A 98 10.49 7.25 1.16
CA ALA A 98 11.57 7.93 1.87
C ALA A 98 11.58 7.59 3.38
N ALA A 99 10.41 7.49 4.00
CA ALA A 99 10.29 7.07 5.40
C ALA A 99 10.77 5.63 5.61
N VAL A 100 10.40 4.70 4.72
CA VAL A 100 10.86 3.30 4.75
C VAL A 100 12.39 3.24 4.68
N ASN A 101 13.00 3.90 3.70
CA ASN A 101 14.46 3.87 3.55
C ASN A 101 15.18 4.46 4.78
N ASN A 102 14.62 5.51 5.39
CA ASN A 102 15.15 6.06 6.63
C ASN A 102 15.07 5.06 7.80
N VAL A 103 13.91 4.40 7.96
CA VAL A 103 13.71 3.41 9.01
C VAL A 103 14.64 2.21 8.81
N GLU A 104 14.72 1.67 7.59
CA GLU A 104 15.58 0.53 7.24
C GLU A 104 17.05 0.83 7.54
N SER A 105 17.54 1.99 7.09
CA SER A 105 18.89 2.45 7.40
C SER A 105 19.09 2.66 8.90
N GLY A 106 18.08 3.13 9.63
CA GLY A 106 18.13 3.39 11.06
C GLY A 106 18.19 2.13 11.92
N ILE A 107 17.56 1.04 11.48
CA ILE A 107 17.57 -0.26 12.18
C ILE A 107 18.62 -1.24 11.63
N GLY A 108 19.42 -0.82 10.64
CA GLY A 108 20.53 -1.59 10.10
C GLY A 108 20.12 -2.74 9.17
N VAL A 109 18.98 -2.63 8.50
CA VAL A 109 18.55 -3.60 7.47
C VAL A 109 18.82 -3.07 6.06
N HIS A 110 18.70 -3.95 5.07
CA HIS A 110 18.89 -3.58 3.67
C HIS A 110 17.85 -2.53 3.24
N VAL A 111 18.30 -1.45 2.59
CA VAL A 111 17.42 -0.39 2.09
C VAL A 111 16.69 -0.87 0.84
N THR A 112 15.38 -0.73 0.82
CA THR A 112 14.54 -1.18 -0.30
C THR A 112 14.88 -0.43 -1.58
N ASP A 113 15.13 -1.19 -2.64
CA ASP A 113 15.21 -0.68 -4.01
C ASP A 113 13.80 -0.67 -4.62
N TRP A 114 13.29 0.54 -4.87
CA TRP A 114 11.92 0.77 -5.33
C TRP A 114 11.75 0.63 -6.85
N ASP A 115 12.86 0.57 -7.60
CA ASP A 115 12.86 0.42 -9.06
C ASP A 115 12.73 -1.06 -9.48
N HIS A 116 12.72 -1.97 -8.52
CA HIS A 116 12.51 -3.39 -8.71
C HIS A 116 11.16 -3.83 -8.11
N GLU A 117 10.57 -4.88 -8.69
CA GLU A 117 9.33 -5.45 -8.17
C GLU A 117 9.58 -5.92 -6.73
N LEU A 118 8.71 -5.50 -5.79
CA LEU A 118 8.91 -5.81 -4.38
C LEU A 118 8.97 -7.33 -4.21
N PRO A 119 9.96 -7.86 -3.45
CA PRO A 119 10.03 -9.28 -3.19
C PRO A 119 8.75 -9.75 -2.50
N ALA A 120 8.43 -11.03 -2.67
CA ALA A 120 7.37 -11.70 -1.92
C ALA A 120 7.53 -11.40 -0.41
N PRO A 121 6.43 -11.38 0.37
CA PRO A 121 6.49 -11.01 1.77
C PRO A 121 7.60 -11.76 2.52
N TYR A 122 8.53 -11.02 3.14
CA TYR A 122 9.49 -11.54 4.14
C TYR A 122 8.71 -12.34 5.17
N GLU A 123 8.76 -13.65 5.03
CA GLU A 123 8.54 -14.61 6.08
C GLU A 123 9.65 -14.31 7.07
N GLY A 124 9.30 -13.78 8.25
CA GLY A 124 10.29 -13.53 9.28
C GLY A 124 11.15 -14.76 9.45
N ASP A 125 12.48 -14.59 9.47
CA ASP A 125 13.37 -15.61 10.01
C ASP A 125 12.79 -15.98 11.37
N THR A 126 12.09 -17.12 11.42
CA THR A 126 11.80 -17.78 12.66
C THR A 126 13.18 -18.16 13.15
N ASP A 127 13.71 -17.35 14.07
CA ASP A 127 14.84 -17.72 14.89
C ASP A 127 14.50 -19.09 15.48
N ASP A 128 14.98 -20.13 14.80
CA ASP A 128 15.00 -21.51 15.23
C ASP A 128 16.04 -21.56 16.35
N ASP A 129 15.66 -21.01 17.50
CA ASP A 129 16.23 -21.32 18.80
C ASP A 129 15.88 -22.78 19.09
N SER A 130 16.51 -23.68 18.33
CA SER A 130 16.70 -25.07 18.71
C SER A 130 17.63 -25.04 19.92
N GLU A 131 17.04 -24.88 21.10
CA GLU A 131 17.67 -25.15 22.38
C GLU A 131 18.30 -26.56 22.31
N GLU A 132 19.63 -26.60 22.41
CA GLU A 132 20.39 -27.81 22.73
C GLU A 132 19.96 -28.30 24.13
N GLU A 133 18.95 -29.17 24.21
CA GLU A 133 18.74 -30.00 25.40
C GLU A 133 19.67 -31.23 25.36
N GLU A 134 20.66 -31.19 26.26
CA GLU A 134 21.54 -32.22 26.86
C GLU A 134 21.69 -33.62 26.21
#